data_AF-A0A0R1WL68-F1
#
_entry.id   AF-A0A0R1WL68-F1
#
_cell.length_a   1.000
_cell.length_b   1.000
_cell.length_c   1.000
_cell.angle_alpha   90.00
_cell.angle_beta   90.00
_cell.angle_gamma   90.00
#
_symmetry.space_group_name_H-M   'P 1'
#
loop_
_entity.id
_entity.type
_entity.pdbx_description
1 polymer ?
#
loop_
_entity_poly.entity_id
_entity_poly.type
_entity_poly.pdbx_seq_one_letter_code
_entity_poly.pdbx_strand_id
1 'polypeptide(L)'
;MNIILGALLIITGITFLVVIGFGITLLLGITSKKQTARSVGKFGLFISGGIFLGMLLGTGIYNGIYHHQLKVEEQERSAMNTAFRKESKEYKSNYILTAIEAENLGNKEKKSWGNAITKSSRNNDDFNVDRTISNILDDNASAIRRCKNSLEKTKKLLDKLSENDTGEYSYKEYADSYAELRRMVNLITSPSGSYNTFSNKFSDLDDKVSEVYESL
;
A
#
# COMPACT_ATOMS: atom_id res chain seq x y z
N MET A 1 7.86 -19.18 -11.53
CA MET A 1 6.78 -20.19 -11.64
C MET A 1 6.42 -20.53 -13.09
N ASN A 2 6.21 -19.54 -13.98
CA ASN A 2 5.95 -19.76 -15.42
C ASN A 2 6.97 -20.67 -16.17
N ILE A 3 8.26 -20.58 -15.84
CA ILE A 3 9.32 -21.36 -16.50
C ILE A 3 9.16 -22.87 -16.22
N ILE A 4 8.72 -23.24 -15.01
CA ILE A 4 8.54 -24.64 -14.62
C ILE A 4 7.34 -25.25 -15.33
N LEU A 5 6.20 -24.54 -15.37
CA LEU A 5 5.03 -24.98 -16.12
C LEU A 5 5.35 -25.15 -17.61
N GLY A 6 6.06 -24.18 -18.20
CA GLY A 6 6.52 -24.25 -19.59
C GLY A 6 7.42 -25.46 -19.87
N ALA A 7 8.38 -25.74 -18.99
CA ALA A 7 9.25 -26.91 -19.11
C ALA A 7 8.48 -28.24 -18.99
N LEU A 8 7.54 -28.35 -18.05
CA LEU A 8 6.69 -29.53 -17.87
C LEU A 8 5.81 -29.80 -19.10
N LEU A 9 5.24 -28.76 -19.71
CA LEU A 9 4.46 -28.88 -20.93
C LEU A 9 5.32 -29.35 -22.12
N ILE A 10 6.54 -28.83 -22.26
CA ILE A 10 7.48 -29.26 -23.30
C ILE A 10 7.85 -30.73 -23.13
N ILE A 11 8.20 -31.16 -21.91
CA ILE A 11 8.58 -32.54 -21.61
C ILE A 11 7.40 -33.50 -21.84
N THR A 12 6.18 -33.09 -21.46
CA THR A 12 4.96 -33.86 -21.72
C THR A 12 4.71 -33.99 -23.23
N GLY A 13 4.97 -32.94 -24.02
CA GLY A 13 4.91 -32.99 -25.48
C GLY A 13 5.94 -33.94 -26.10
N ILE A 14 7.18 -33.95 -25.59
CA ILE A 14 8.24 -34.87 -26.06
C ILE A 14 7.86 -36.33 -25.76
N THR A 15 7.39 -36.62 -24.54
CA THR A 15 6.99 -37.99 -24.18
C THR A 15 5.78 -38.48 -24.97
N PHE A 16 4.85 -37.58 -25.33
CA PHE A 16 3.77 -37.90 -26.26
C PHE A 16 4.28 -38.36 -27.64
N LEU A 17 5.28 -37.66 -28.19
CA LEU A 17 5.89 -38.06 -29.47
C LEU A 17 6.57 -39.44 -29.39
N VAL A 18 7.19 -39.77 -28.25
CA VAL A 18 7.78 -41.10 -28.01
C VAL A 18 6.69 -42.18 -27.99
N VAL A 19 5.56 -41.93 -27.33
CA VAL A 19 4.39 -42.84 -27.33
C VAL A 19 3.89 -43.08 -28.75
N ILE A 20 3.76 -42.02 -29.57
CA ILE A 20 3.37 -42.14 -30.97
C ILE A 20 4.38 -42.99 -31.76
N GLY A 21 5.68 -42.77 -31.58
CA GLY A 21 6.72 -43.53 -32.25
C GLY A 21 6.65 -45.04 -31.98
N PHE A 22 6.43 -45.43 -30.72
CA PHE A 22 6.21 -46.84 -30.36
C PHE A 22 4.86 -47.37 -30.88
N GLY A 23 3.83 -46.53 -30.94
CA GLY A 23 2.54 -46.85 -31.57
C GLY A 23 2.66 -47.19 -33.05
N ILE A 24 3.38 -46.37 -33.81
CA ILE A 24 3.69 -46.63 -35.22
C ILE A 24 4.48 -47.93 -35.37
N THR A 25 5.49 -48.14 -34.52
CA THR A 25 6.33 -49.36 -34.53
C THR A 25 5.50 -50.62 -34.29
N LEU A 26 4.54 -50.56 -33.35
CA LEU A 26 3.61 -51.66 -33.08
C LEU A 26 2.70 -51.94 -34.29
N LEU A 27 2.11 -50.90 -34.88
CA LEU A 27 1.25 -51.03 -36.07
C LEU A 27 2.01 -51.68 -37.24
N LEU A 28 3.23 -51.22 -37.52
CA LEU A 28 4.09 -51.79 -38.56
C LEU A 28 4.45 -53.25 -38.30
N GLY A 29 4.71 -53.61 -37.03
CA GLY A 29 4.97 -55.00 -36.64
C GLY A 29 3.78 -55.93 -36.87
N ILE A 30 2.56 -55.43 -36.67
CA ILE A 30 1.31 -56.17 -36.92
C ILE A 30 1.09 -56.32 -38.42
N THR A 31 1.15 -55.24 -39.19
CA THR A 31 0.86 -55.25 -40.64
C THR A 31 1.90 -56.03 -41.44
N SER A 32 3.19 -55.91 -41.08
CA SER A 32 4.29 -56.60 -41.76
C SER A 32 4.54 -58.02 -41.25
N LYS A 33 3.75 -58.51 -40.28
CA LYS A 33 3.93 -59.80 -39.59
C LYS A 33 5.34 -60.00 -39.01
N LYS A 34 6.03 -58.91 -38.62
CA LYS A 34 7.38 -58.95 -38.03
C LYS A 34 7.30 -59.05 -36.51
N GLN A 35 7.60 -60.23 -35.96
CA GLN A 35 7.47 -60.52 -34.53
C GLN A 35 8.32 -59.62 -33.62
N THR A 36 9.53 -59.26 -34.05
CA THR A 36 10.43 -58.37 -33.31
C THR A 36 9.85 -56.96 -33.18
N ALA A 37 9.43 -56.35 -34.29
CA ALA A 37 8.83 -55.02 -34.29
C ALA A 37 7.53 -54.96 -33.47
N ARG A 38 6.71 -56.02 -33.55
CA ARG A 38 5.49 -56.15 -32.73
C ARG A 38 5.80 -56.20 -31.23
N SER A 39 6.84 -56.92 -30.83
CA SER A 39 7.22 -57.05 -29.41
C SER A 39 7.81 -55.74 -28.88
N VAL A 40 8.72 -55.11 -29.62
CA VAL A 40 9.33 -53.83 -29.25
C VAL A 40 8.28 -52.72 -29.16
N GLY A 41 7.39 -52.62 -30.14
CA GLY A 41 6.31 -51.63 -30.12
C GLY A 41 5.37 -51.81 -28.92
N LYS A 42 5.01 -53.06 -28.57
CA LYS A 42 4.12 -53.34 -27.43
C LYS A 42 4.77 -53.00 -26.08
N PHE A 43 6.01 -53.43 -25.84
CA PHE A 43 6.72 -53.12 -24.60
C PHE A 43 7.06 -51.63 -24.50
N GLY A 44 7.50 -51.03 -25.61
CA GLY A 44 7.78 -49.60 -25.69
C GLY A 44 6.55 -48.77 -25.34
N LEU A 45 5.40 -49.06 -25.95
CA LEU A 45 4.12 -48.40 -25.64
C LEU A 45 3.72 -48.53 -24.17
N PHE A 46 3.93 -49.70 -23.55
CA PHE A 46 3.57 -49.91 -22.16
C PHE A 46 4.38 -49.00 -21.22
N ILE A 47 5.70 -48.95 -21.42
CA ILE A 47 6.61 -48.12 -20.62
C ILE A 47 6.38 -46.64 -20.92
N SER A 48 6.44 -46.24 -22.20
CA SER A 48 6.29 -44.84 -22.60
C SER A 48 4.90 -44.31 -22.26
N GLY A 49 3.87 -45.13 -22.40
CA GLY A 49 2.49 -44.79 -22.05
C GLY A 49 2.32 -44.55 -20.56
N GLY A 50 2.94 -45.37 -19.70
CA GLY A 50 2.93 -45.15 -18.25
C GLY A 50 3.64 -43.85 -17.85
N ILE A 51 4.82 -43.58 -18.43
CA ILE A 51 5.56 -42.33 -18.20
C ILE A 51 4.75 -41.12 -18.67
N PHE A 52 4.20 -41.18 -19.88
CA PHE A 52 3.38 -40.11 -20.44
C PHE A 52 2.13 -39.85 -19.58
N LEU A 53 1.43 -40.89 -19.15
CA LEU A 53 0.25 -40.75 -18.29
C LEU A 53 0.62 -40.12 -16.94
N GLY A 54 1.72 -40.54 -16.33
CA GLY A 54 2.23 -39.93 -15.11
C GLY A 54 2.58 -38.44 -15.27
N MET A 55 3.25 -38.08 -16.38
CA MET A 55 3.57 -36.69 -16.70
C MET A 55 2.33 -35.84 -16.99
N LEU A 56 1.34 -36.40 -17.69
CA LEU A 56 0.11 -35.70 -18.04
C LEU A 56 -0.73 -35.39 -16.79
N LEU A 57 -0.84 -36.35 -15.86
CA LEU A 57 -1.50 -36.14 -14.57
C LEU A 57 -0.73 -35.13 -13.70
N GLY A 58 0.59 -35.27 -13.58
CA GLY A 58 1.43 -34.37 -12.80
C GLY A 58 1.38 -32.93 -13.31
N THR A 59 1.48 -32.73 -14.63
CA THR A 59 1.40 -31.41 -15.26
C THR A 59 0.00 -30.81 -15.11
N GLY A 60 -1.07 -31.61 -15.24
CA GLY A 60 -2.45 -31.15 -15.02
C GLY A 60 -2.70 -30.67 -13.59
N ILE A 61 -2.23 -31.41 -12.58
CA ILE A 61 -2.31 -31.02 -11.16
C ILE A 61 -1.52 -29.72 -10.92
N TYR A 62 -0.28 -29.65 -11.40
CA TYR A 62 0.56 -28.47 -11.24
C TYR A 62 -0.07 -27.22 -11.90
N ASN A 63 -0.62 -27.37 -13.10
CA ASN A 63 -1.32 -26.29 -13.80
C ASN A 63 -2.57 -25.81 -13.04
N GLY A 64 -3.34 -26.73 -12.45
CA GLY A 64 -4.48 -26.40 -11.61
C GLY A 64 -4.09 -25.59 -10.37
N ILE A 65 -3.03 -26.01 -9.67
CA ILE A 65 -2.48 -25.27 -8.51
C ILE A 65 -2.00 -23.89 -8.94
N TYR A 66 -1.26 -23.80 -10.05
CA TYR A 66 -0.72 -22.55 -10.56
C TYR A 66 -1.81 -21.52 -10.87
N HIS A 67 -2.84 -21.91 -11.63
CA HIS A 67 -3.95 -21.02 -11.94
C HIS A 67 -4.81 -20.68 -10.72
N HIS A 68 -4.92 -21.58 -9.74
CA HIS A 68 -5.58 -21.28 -8.49
C HIS A 68 -4.83 -20.21 -7.70
N GLN A 69 -3.49 -20.32 -7.58
CA GLN A 69 -2.66 -19.31 -6.93
C GLN A 69 -2.77 -17.94 -7.61
N LEU A 70 -2.72 -17.89 -8.95
CA LEU A 70 -2.92 -16.63 -9.66
C LEU A 70 -4.28 -15.98 -9.37
N LYS A 71 -5.36 -16.77 -9.31
CA LYS A 71 -6.69 -16.27 -8.97
C LYS A 71 -6.77 -15.75 -7.54
N VAL A 72 -6.11 -16.44 -6.60
CA VAL A 72 -6.03 -15.99 -5.20
C VAL A 72 -5.25 -14.69 -5.10
N GLU A 73 -4.09 -14.58 -5.74
CA GLU A 73 -3.30 -13.34 -5.78
C GLU A 73 -4.09 -12.17 -6.40
N GLU A 74 -4.81 -12.42 -7.49
CA GLU A 74 -5.66 -11.40 -8.13
C GLU A 74 -6.82 -10.97 -7.22
N GLN A 75 -7.44 -11.93 -6.52
CA GLN A 75 -8.53 -11.66 -5.58
C GLN A 75 -8.02 -10.87 -4.36
N GLU A 76 -6.88 -11.25 -3.80
CA GLU A 76 -6.22 -10.53 -2.70
C GLU A 76 -5.86 -9.11 -3.11
N ARG A 77 -5.24 -8.93 -4.28
CA ARG A 77 -4.91 -7.60 -4.82
C ARG A 77 -6.16 -6.74 -5.02
N SER A 78 -7.23 -7.32 -5.56
CA SER A 78 -8.52 -6.62 -5.73
C SER A 78 -9.14 -6.20 -4.39
N ALA A 79 -9.06 -7.06 -3.38
CA ALA A 79 -9.52 -6.76 -2.02
C ALA A 79 -8.69 -5.63 -1.39
N MET A 80 -7.36 -5.69 -1.50
CA MET A 80 -6.44 -4.63 -1.02
C MET A 80 -6.73 -3.30 -1.71
N ASN A 81 -6.89 -3.28 -3.04
CA ASN A 81 -7.25 -2.07 -3.78
C ASN A 81 -8.59 -1.48 -3.34
N THR A 82 -9.58 -2.34 -3.07
CA THR A 82 -10.89 -1.91 -2.55
C THR A 82 -10.75 -1.30 -1.15
N ALA A 83 -9.95 -1.92 -0.28
CA ALA A 83 -9.64 -1.39 1.04
C ALA A 83 -8.90 -0.04 0.95
N PHE A 84 -7.88 0.07 0.08
CA PHE A 84 -7.16 1.32 -0.16
C PHE A 84 -8.11 2.45 -0.59
N ARG A 85 -9.02 2.19 -1.54
CA ARG A 85 -10.01 3.20 -1.98
C ARG A 85 -10.96 3.63 -0.86
N LYS A 86 -11.32 2.73 0.05
CA LYS A 86 -12.17 3.06 1.19
C LYS A 86 -11.40 3.91 2.20
N GLU A 87 -10.23 3.43 2.63
CA GLU A 87 -9.40 4.09 3.63
C GLU A 87 -8.86 5.43 3.14
N SER A 88 -8.63 5.61 1.84
CA SER A 88 -8.21 6.90 1.26
C SER A 88 -9.28 7.99 1.41
N LYS A 89 -10.56 7.64 1.26
CA LYS A 89 -11.68 8.57 1.49
C LYS A 89 -11.77 8.95 2.97
N GLU A 90 -11.63 7.97 3.86
CA GLU A 90 -11.61 8.22 5.30
C GLU A 90 -10.41 9.08 5.70
N TYR A 91 -9.24 8.82 5.10
CA TYR A 91 -8.03 9.62 5.27
C TYR A 91 -8.27 11.06 4.85
N LYS A 92 -8.74 11.32 3.62
CA LYS A 92 -8.99 12.68 3.10
C LYS A 92 -9.96 13.44 4.00
N SER A 93 -11.03 12.79 4.44
CA SER A 93 -12.00 13.39 5.36
C SER A 93 -11.36 13.74 6.72
N ASN A 94 -10.61 12.81 7.32
CA ASN A 94 -9.96 13.05 8.60
C ASN A 94 -8.81 14.07 8.51
N TYR A 95 -8.12 14.10 7.38
CA TYR A 95 -7.10 15.09 7.05
C TYR A 95 -7.69 16.50 7.09
N ILE A 96 -8.77 16.76 6.33
CA ILE A 96 -9.43 18.08 6.31
C ILE A 96 -9.88 18.48 7.71
N LEU A 97 -10.53 17.57 8.44
CA LEU A 97 -10.99 17.85 9.80
C LEU A 97 -9.81 18.22 10.72
N THR A 98 -8.70 17.50 10.61
CA THR A 98 -7.49 17.79 11.39
C THR A 98 -6.87 19.13 10.98
N ALA A 99 -6.82 19.42 9.68
CA ALA A 99 -6.29 20.68 9.15
C ALA A 99 -7.11 21.88 9.62
N ILE A 100 -8.45 21.81 9.54
CA ILE A 100 -9.35 22.85 10.04
C ILE A 100 -9.19 23.03 11.56
N GLU A 101 -9.06 21.95 12.33
CA GLU A 101 -8.81 22.05 13.77
C GLU A 101 -7.45 22.72 14.07
N ALA A 102 -6.42 22.36 13.30
CA ALA A 102 -5.08 22.91 13.42
C ALA A 102 -5.03 24.40 13.05
N GLU A 103 -5.67 24.79 11.96
CA GLU A 103 -5.78 26.17 11.48
C GLU A 103 -6.49 27.04 12.53
N ASN A 104 -7.65 26.58 13.02
CA ASN A 104 -8.41 27.27 14.06
C ASN A 104 -7.61 27.45 15.35
N LEU A 105 -6.83 26.45 15.75
CA LEU A 105 -5.96 26.54 16.91
C LEU A 105 -4.81 27.53 16.65
N GLY A 106 -4.08 27.41 15.55
CA GLY A 106 -2.98 28.33 15.23
C GLY A 106 -3.42 29.79 15.10
N ASN A 107 -4.61 30.05 14.56
CA ASN A 107 -5.21 31.39 14.53
C ASN A 107 -5.54 31.92 15.94
N LYS A 108 -6.01 31.05 16.85
CA LYS A 108 -6.21 31.43 18.27
C LYS A 108 -4.88 31.75 18.95
N GLU A 109 -3.85 30.94 18.73
CA GLU A 109 -2.53 31.19 19.30
C GLU A 109 -1.94 32.51 18.80
N LYS A 110 -1.98 32.75 17.48
CA LYS A 110 -1.56 34.02 16.87
C LYS A 110 -2.26 35.23 17.50
N LYS A 111 -3.56 35.12 17.74
CA LYS A 111 -4.34 36.16 18.44
C LYS A 111 -3.90 36.33 19.90
N SER A 112 -3.67 35.24 20.63
CA SER A 112 -3.19 35.30 22.02
C SER A 112 -1.82 35.95 22.15
N TRP A 113 -0.89 35.67 21.23
CA TRP A 113 0.37 36.39 21.12
C TRP A 113 0.16 37.89 20.93
N GLY A 114 -0.65 38.29 19.94
CA GLY A 114 -0.93 39.70 19.67
C GLY A 114 -1.57 40.43 20.87
N ASN A 115 -2.46 39.75 21.59
CA ASN A 115 -3.07 40.27 22.81
C ASN A 115 -2.05 40.47 23.94
N ALA A 116 -1.15 39.52 24.14
CA ALA A 116 -0.12 39.61 25.17
C ALA A 116 0.90 40.74 24.89
N ILE A 117 1.28 40.92 23.62
CA ILE A 117 2.13 42.04 23.16
C ILE A 117 1.41 43.38 23.39
N THR A 118 0.14 43.48 23.00
CA THR A 118 -0.64 44.72 23.18
C THR A 118 -0.82 45.05 24.67
N LYS A 119 -1.08 44.05 25.51
CA LYS A 119 -1.28 44.22 26.95
C LYS A 119 0.01 44.70 27.64
N SER A 120 1.15 44.08 27.35
CA SER A 120 2.44 44.50 27.89
C SER A 120 2.78 45.93 27.49
N SER A 121 2.62 46.27 26.21
CA SER A 121 2.82 47.64 25.71
C SER A 121 1.90 48.67 26.38
N ARG A 122 0.61 48.37 26.58
CA ARG A 122 -0.33 49.30 27.24
C ARG A 122 -0.02 49.53 28.72
N ASN A 123 0.53 48.52 29.39
CA ASN A 123 0.84 48.58 30.81
C ASN A 123 2.25 49.08 31.11
N ASN A 124 3.08 49.34 30.09
CA ASN A 124 4.53 49.54 30.23
C ASN A 124 5.22 48.37 30.96
N ASP A 125 4.71 47.14 30.77
CA ASP A 125 5.30 45.91 31.31
C ASP A 125 6.28 45.29 30.29
N ASP A 126 7.32 44.63 30.78
CA ASP A 126 8.20 43.82 29.92
C ASP A 126 7.44 42.61 29.36
N PHE A 127 7.49 42.44 28.04
CA PHE A 127 6.89 41.28 27.38
C PHE A 127 7.66 40.00 27.71
N ASN A 128 6.97 39.02 28.31
CA ASN A 128 7.54 37.72 28.65
C ASN A 128 7.02 36.64 27.70
N VAL A 129 7.92 36.15 26.84
CA VAL A 129 7.67 35.09 25.84
C VAL A 129 7.23 33.79 26.51
N ASP A 130 7.99 33.30 27.48
CA ASP A 130 7.75 31.98 28.09
C ASP A 130 6.40 31.94 28.82
N ARG A 131 6.06 33.02 29.53
CA ARG A 131 4.75 33.16 30.18
C ARG A 131 3.62 33.18 29.16
N THR A 132 3.84 33.87 28.03
CA THR A 132 2.84 33.94 26.95
C THR A 132 2.62 32.57 26.33
N ILE A 133 3.69 31.83 26.04
CA ILE A 133 3.61 30.44 25.54
C ILE A 133 2.91 29.55 26.57
N SER A 134 3.27 29.62 27.84
CA SER A 134 2.64 28.82 28.90
C SER A 134 1.13 29.09 28.96
N ASN A 135 0.71 30.35 28.97
CA ASN A 135 -0.70 30.72 29.00
C ASN A 135 -1.44 30.23 27.76
N ILE A 136 -0.82 30.34 26.57
CA ILE A 136 -1.40 29.84 25.31
C ILE A 136 -1.65 28.33 25.40
N LEU A 137 -0.66 27.57 25.88
CA LEU A 137 -0.75 26.13 26.02
C LEU A 137 -1.83 25.73 27.04
N ASP A 138 -1.91 26.41 28.18
CA ASP A 138 -2.89 26.13 29.22
C ASP A 138 -4.31 26.46 28.75
N ASP A 139 -4.52 27.65 28.17
CA ASP A 139 -5.83 28.10 27.66
C ASP A 139 -6.36 27.19 26.54
N ASN A 140 -5.46 26.58 25.77
CA ASN A 140 -5.80 25.73 24.63
C ASN A 140 -5.60 24.23 24.87
N ALA A 141 -5.30 23.78 26.09
CA ALA A 141 -4.92 22.39 26.39
C ALA A 141 -5.92 21.36 25.83
N SER A 142 -7.22 21.63 25.95
CA SER A 142 -8.27 20.76 25.41
C SER A 142 -8.30 20.71 23.88
N ALA A 143 -8.05 21.84 23.21
CA ALA A 143 -7.99 21.92 21.75
C ALA A 143 -6.72 21.23 21.22
N ILE A 144 -5.58 21.44 21.88
CA ILE A 144 -4.31 20.76 21.59
C ILE A 144 -4.50 19.25 21.66
N ARG A 145 -5.14 18.74 22.71
CA ARG A 145 -5.41 17.30 22.85
C ARG A 145 -6.28 16.76 21.72
N ARG A 146 -7.35 17.47 21.34
CA ARG A 146 -8.20 17.06 20.21
C ARG A 146 -7.41 17.00 18.90
N CYS A 147 -6.64 18.05 18.61
CA CYS A 147 -5.83 18.13 17.40
C CYS A 147 -4.79 16.99 17.32
N LYS A 148 -4.12 16.66 18.43
CA LYS A 148 -3.21 15.49 18.50
C LYS A 148 -3.93 14.17 18.25
N ASN A 149 -5.10 13.97 18.86
CA ASN A 149 -5.90 12.76 18.66
C ASN A 149 -6.40 12.64 17.19
N SER A 150 -6.81 13.75 16.58
CA SER A 150 -7.21 13.80 15.18
C SER A 150 -6.03 13.44 14.26
N LEU A 151 -4.82 13.97 14.54
CA LEU A 151 -3.60 13.61 13.82
C LEU A 151 -3.22 12.13 13.99
N GLU A 152 -3.35 11.57 15.19
CA GLU A 152 -3.12 10.13 15.42
C GLU A 152 -4.10 9.26 14.63
N LYS A 153 -5.36 9.67 14.52
CA LYS A 153 -6.33 8.99 13.66
C LYS A 153 -5.95 9.08 12.18
N THR A 154 -5.48 10.24 11.70
CA THR A 154 -4.95 10.40 10.34
C THR A 154 -3.76 9.46 10.12
N LYS A 155 -2.86 9.31 11.10
CA LYS A 155 -1.73 8.37 11.02
C LYS A 155 -2.19 6.91 10.91
N LYS A 156 -3.17 6.50 11.71
CA LYS A 156 -3.73 5.14 11.63
C LYS A 156 -4.33 4.85 10.26
N LEU A 157 -5.00 5.83 9.64
CA LEU A 157 -5.53 5.70 8.28
C LEU A 157 -4.40 5.62 7.25
N LEU A 158 -3.32 6.41 7.41
CA LEU A 158 -2.12 6.29 6.58
C LEU A 158 -1.47 4.90 6.69
N ASP A 159 -1.42 4.33 7.89
CA ASP A 159 -0.84 2.99 8.09
C ASP A 159 -1.65 1.92 7.37
N LYS A 160 -2.98 1.99 7.45
CA LYS A 160 -3.85 1.11 6.66
C LYS A 160 -3.68 1.30 5.15
N LEU A 161 -3.43 2.52 4.67
CA LEU A 161 -3.12 2.75 3.25
C LEU A 161 -1.82 2.06 2.86
N SER A 162 -0.79 2.13 3.70
CA SER A 162 0.48 1.41 3.47
C SER A 162 0.30 -0.11 3.46
N GLU A 163 -0.53 -0.64 4.35
CA GLU A 163 -0.82 -2.08 4.42
C GLU A 163 -1.56 -2.60 3.18
N ASN A 164 -2.30 -1.72 2.50
CA ASN A 164 -3.11 -2.04 1.32
C ASN A 164 -2.49 -1.50 0.02
N ASP A 165 -1.24 -1.07 0.04
CA ASP A 165 -0.56 -0.53 -1.14
C ASP A 165 -0.13 -1.67 -2.08
N THR A 166 -0.77 -1.75 -3.24
CA THR A 166 -0.44 -2.72 -4.31
C THR A 166 0.40 -2.09 -5.43
N GLY A 167 0.80 -0.82 -5.29
CA GLY A 167 1.45 -0.01 -6.32
C GLY A 167 0.50 0.54 -7.39
N GLU A 168 -0.81 0.29 -7.29
CA GLU A 168 -1.80 0.87 -8.20
C GLU A 168 -2.13 2.34 -7.89
N TYR A 169 -1.98 2.75 -6.63
CA TYR A 169 -2.28 4.10 -6.15
C TYR A 169 -1.02 4.78 -5.61
N SER A 170 -1.03 6.10 -5.58
CA SER A 170 0.11 6.88 -5.08
C SER A 170 0.08 7.01 -3.56
N TYR A 171 0.46 5.95 -2.82
CA TYR A 171 0.61 6.01 -1.36
C TYR A 171 1.52 7.18 -0.91
N LYS A 172 2.53 7.51 -1.74
CA LYS A 172 3.49 8.58 -1.48
C LYS A 172 2.82 9.94 -1.25
N GLU A 173 1.80 10.30 -2.03
CA GLU A 173 1.08 11.57 -1.87
C GLU A 173 0.38 11.65 -0.49
N TYR A 174 -0.19 10.53 -0.03
CA TYR A 174 -0.79 10.43 1.31
C TYR A 174 0.28 10.57 2.40
N ALA A 175 1.45 9.97 2.23
CA ALA A 175 2.55 10.08 3.19
C ALA A 175 3.12 11.52 3.27
N ASP A 176 3.29 12.18 2.11
CA ASP A 176 3.78 13.55 2.02
C ASP A 176 2.77 14.53 2.64
N SER A 177 1.47 14.38 2.35
CA SER A 177 0.43 15.21 2.98
C SER A 177 0.41 15.07 4.50
N TYR A 178 0.51 13.85 5.03
CA TYR A 178 0.60 13.62 6.47
C TYR A 178 1.81 14.31 7.10
N ALA A 179 2.95 14.32 6.42
CA ALA A 179 4.17 14.94 6.93
C ALA A 179 4.00 16.46 7.14
N GLU A 180 3.39 17.15 6.19
CA GLU A 180 3.12 18.60 6.31
C GLU A 180 2.06 18.89 7.37
N LEU A 181 0.95 18.12 7.40
CA LEU A 181 -0.05 18.26 8.45
C LEU A 181 0.54 18.03 9.85
N ARG A 182 1.40 17.02 10.01
CA ARG A 182 2.12 16.77 11.27
C ARG A 182 3.02 17.94 11.65
N ARG A 183 3.69 18.58 10.70
CA ARG A 183 4.53 19.76 10.97
C ARG A 183 3.69 20.93 11.47
N MET A 184 2.54 21.20 10.85
CA MET A 184 1.59 22.22 11.29
C MET A 184 1.10 21.94 12.71
N VAL A 185 0.63 20.71 12.99
CA VAL A 185 0.15 20.31 14.32
C VAL A 185 1.26 20.39 15.37
N ASN A 186 2.49 20.01 15.04
CA ASN A 186 3.61 20.13 15.98
C ASN A 186 3.96 21.58 16.30
N LEU A 187 3.92 22.47 15.29
CA LEU A 187 4.18 23.89 15.48
C LEU A 187 3.19 24.52 16.48
N ILE A 188 1.89 24.25 16.29
CA ILE A 188 0.83 24.83 17.12
C ILE A 188 0.72 24.14 18.49
N THR A 189 1.00 22.84 18.60
CA THR A 189 0.85 22.15 19.89
C THR A 189 2.11 22.21 20.76
N SER A 190 3.17 22.81 20.26
CA SER A 190 4.44 23.05 20.95
C SER A 190 5.11 24.33 20.40
N PRO A 191 4.45 25.49 20.55
CA PRO A 191 4.94 26.74 19.99
C PRO A 191 6.24 27.16 20.68
N SER A 192 7.15 27.71 19.91
CA SER A 192 8.45 28.19 20.38
C SER A 192 8.94 29.37 19.54
N GLY A 193 9.91 30.13 20.08
CA GLY A 193 10.49 31.28 19.41
C GLY A 193 9.67 32.56 19.60
N SER A 194 9.65 33.42 18.58
CA SER A 194 8.99 34.73 18.61
C SER A 194 7.63 34.73 17.90
N TYR A 195 6.80 35.73 18.19
CA TYR A 195 5.53 35.94 17.47
C TYR A 195 5.70 35.96 15.94
N ASN A 196 6.72 36.65 15.43
CA ASN A 196 6.97 36.76 13.99
C ASN A 196 7.37 35.40 13.41
N THR A 197 8.26 34.66 14.09
CA THR A 197 8.69 33.34 13.66
C THR A 197 7.54 32.34 13.64
N PHE A 198 6.71 32.35 14.69
CA PHE A 198 5.52 31.52 14.77
C PHE A 198 4.53 31.87 13.64
N SER A 199 4.17 33.16 13.51
CA SER A 199 3.16 33.61 12.55
C SER A 199 3.55 33.29 11.10
N ASN A 200 4.82 33.50 10.73
CA ASN A 200 5.30 33.21 9.38
C ASN A 200 5.29 31.70 9.12
N LYS A 201 5.87 30.89 10.02
CA LYS A 201 5.89 29.43 9.86
C LYS A 201 4.49 28.83 9.83
N PHE A 202 3.56 29.38 10.62
CA PHE A 202 2.18 28.93 10.64
C PHE A 202 1.51 29.20 9.29
N SER A 203 1.65 30.41 8.74
CA SER A 203 1.12 30.75 7.41
C SER A 203 1.70 29.83 6.32
N ASP A 204 3.03 29.67 6.30
CA ASP A 204 3.69 28.82 5.30
C ASP A 204 3.24 27.35 5.36
N LEU A 205 2.98 26.84 6.57
CA LEU A 205 2.52 25.46 6.75
C LEU A 205 1.04 25.30 6.45
N ASP A 206 0.22 26.30 6.73
CA ASP A 206 -1.21 26.32 6.40
C ASP A 206 -1.41 26.25 4.88
N ASP A 207 -0.69 27.09 4.14
CA ASP A 207 -0.69 27.09 2.67
C ASP A 207 -0.24 25.71 2.13
N LYS A 208 0.87 25.18 2.63
CA LYS A 208 1.38 23.86 2.21
C LYS A 208 0.42 22.71 2.51
N VAL A 209 -0.25 22.73 3.66
CA VAL A 209 -1.25 21.72 4.05
C VAL A 209 -2.43 21.72 3.08
N SER A 210 -2.82 22.89 2.57
CA SER A 210 -3.82 23.03 1.52
C SER A 210 -3.30 22.50 0.17
N GLU A 211 -2.11 22.94 -0.26
CA GLU A 211 -1.50 22.53 -1.54
C GLU A 211 -1.33 21.00 -1.66
N VAL A 212 -0.80 20.34 -0.63
CA VAL A 212 -0.61 18.89 -0.65
C VAL A 212 -1.94 18.14 -0.61
N TYR A 213 -3.00 18.73 -0.04
CA TYR A 213 -4.32 18.12 -0.04
C TYR A 213 -4.96 18.15 -1.44
N GLU A 214 -4.79 19.23 -2.20
CA GLU A 214 -5.26 19.33 -3.58
C GLU A 214 -4.62 18.29 -4.51
N SER A 215 -3.43 17.81 -4.14
CA SER A 215 -2.71 16.77 -4.87
C SER A 215 -3.17 15.32 -4.60
N LEU A 216 -4.05 15.09 -3.61
CA LEU A 216 -4.56 13.77 -3.24
C LEU A 216 -5.74 13.31 -4.09
#